data_AF-A0A9D5VGB4-F1
#
_entry.id   AF-A0A9D5VGB4-F1
#
_cell.length_a   1.000
_cell.length_b   1.000
_cell.length_c   1.000
_cell.angle_alpha   90.00
_cell.angle_beta   90.00
_cell.angle_gamma   90.00
#
_symmetry.space_group_name_H-M   'P 1'
#
loop_
_entity.id
_entity.type
_entity.pdbx_description
1 polymer ?
#
loop_
_entity_poly.entity_id
_entity_poly.type
_entity_poly.pdbx_seq_one_letter_code
_entity_poly.pdbx_strand_id
1 'polypeptide(L)'
;MDLEVLKKKLSSFKGEGGRVTNVSDELLLEILSVWENWKGTAQDFYRGIGSNHKKMARMIGKAKRLKREGGTIPFEEMQIEGLTNTNTPSPISCDIEVQEQGKIIRFRKVDLLIEYLKKAA
;
A
#
# COMPACT_ATOMS: atom_id res chain seq x y z
N MET A 1 5.33 -0.22 3.74
CA MET A 1 6.08 0.62 4.70
C MET A 1 7.57 0.50 4.39
N ASP A 2 8.33 1.60 4.53
CA ASP A 2 9.78 1.61 4.28
C ASP A 2 10.55 0.88 5.40
N LEU A 3 11.71 0.30 5.07
CA LEU A 3 12.64 -0.33 6.02
C LEU A 3 13.15 0.66 7.07
N GLU A 4 13.33 1.94 6.73
CA GLU A 4 13.78 2.95 7.70
C GLU A 4 12.75 3.19 8.81
N VAL A 5 11.48 3.28 8.43
CA VAL A 5 10.37 3.43 9.39
C VAL A 5 10.28 2.18 10.27
N LEU A 6 10.41 0.99 9.68
CA LEU A 6 10.37 -0.28 10.40
C LEU A 6 11.52 -0.40 11.40
N LYS A 7 12.73 0.02 11.01
CA LYS A 7 13.91 0.09 11.88
C LYS A 7 13.68 1.05 13.06
N LYS A 8 13.05 2.21 12.82
CA LYS A 8 12.70 3.17 13.86
C LYS A 8 11.62 2.63 14.81
N LYS A 9 10.57 1.98 14.30
CA LYS A 9 9.57 1.31 15.15
C LYS A 9 10.21 0.21 16.00
N LEU A 10 11.12 -0.58 15.43
CA LEU A 10 11.82 -1.66 16.15
C LEU A 10 12.77 -1.13 17.23
N SER A 11 13.33 0.06 17.07
CA SER A 11 14.24 0.64 18.09
C SER A 11 13.53 1.00 19.38
N SER A 12 12.23 1.32 19.33
CA SER A 12 11.38 1.56 20.51
C SER A 12 11.18 0.32 21.39
N PHE A 13 11.47 -0.88 20.88
CA PHE A 13 11.37 -2.15 21.62
C PHE A 13 12.72 -2.63 22.18
N LYS A 14 13.76 -1.80 22.13
CA LYS A 14 15.06 -2.11 22.74
C LYS A 14 14.97 -1.85 24.24
N GLY A 15 15.19 -2.89 25.05
CA GLY A 15 15.35 -2.74 26.50
C GLY A 15 16.72 -2.18 26.89
N GLU A 16 16.96 -2.00 28.19
CA GLU A 16 18.20 -1.43 28.76
C GLU A 16 19.49 -2.12 28.28
N GLY A 17 19.42 -3.42 27.97
CA GLY A 17 20.54 -4.18 27.40
C GLY A 17 20.70 -4.11 25.88
N GLY A 18 20.02 -3.18 25.19
CA GLY A 18 20.05 -3.04 23.72
C GLY A 18 19.37 -4.19 22.96
N ARG A 19 18.70 -5.10 23.67
CA ARG A 19 18.00 -6.26 23.09
C ARG A 19 16.58 -5.87 22.73
N VAL A 20 16.19 -6.15 21.49
CA VAL A 20 14.79 -6.06 21.06
C VAL A 20 13.99 -7.18 21.74
N THR A 21 13.03 -6.80 22.57
CA THR A 21 12.16 -7.71 23.32
C THR A 21 10.72 -7.19 23.30
N ASN A 22 9.73 -8.09 23.45
CA ASN A 22 8.31 -7.73 23.53
C ASN A 22 7.78 -6.89 22.35
N VAL A 23 8.22 -7.22 21.13
CA VAL A 23 7.68 -6.63 19.89
C VAL A 23 6.19 -6.88 19.82
N SER A 24 5.40 -5.81 19.62
CA SER A 24 3.94 -5.89 19.49
C SER A 24 3.53 -6.76 18.31
N ASP A 25 2.36 -7.39 18.42
CA ASP A 25 1.82 -8.25 17.36
C ASP A 25 1.52 -7.47 16.08
N GLU A 26 1.11 -6.21 16.20
CA GLU A 26 0.97 -5.27 15.08
C GLU A 26 2.29 -5.06 14.34
N LEU A 27 3.38 -4.74 15.06
CA LEU A 27 4.68 -4.53 14.45
C LEU A 27 5.22 -5.82 13.83
N LEU A 28 4.91 -6.99 14.40
CA LEU A 28 5.26 -8.27 13.79
C LEU A 28 4.54 -8.49 12.45
N LEU A 29 3.26 -8.15 12.36
CA LEU A 29 2.51 -8.21 11.11
C LEU A 29 3.00 -7.18 10.08
N GLU A 30 3.39 -5.98 10.51
CA GLU A 30 4.03 -4.99 9.63
C GLU A 30 5.35 -5.52 9.08
N ILE A 31 6.22 -6.08 9.94
CA ILE A 31 7.48 -6.70 9.52
C ILE A 31 7.22 -7.80 8.50
N LEU A 32 6.21 -8.64 8.73
CA LEU A 32 5.82 -9.70 7.80
C LEU A 32 5.33 -9.14 6.47
N SER A 33 4.49 -8.11 6.48
CA SER A 33 4.00 -7.46 5.26
C SER A 33 5.14 -6.88 4.42
N VAL A 34 6.10 -6.19 5.05
CA VAL A 34 7.27 -5.65 4.33
C VAL A 34 8.18 -6.79 3.83
N TRP A 35 8.35 -7.85 4.61
CA TRP A 35 9.12 -9.03 4.20
C TRP A 35 8.51 -9.75 2.98
N GLU A 36 7.19 -9.94 2.96
CA GLU A 36 6.47 -10.59 1.85
C GLU A 36 6.55 -9.77 0.55
N ASN A 37 6.66 -8.44 0.65
CA ASN A 37 6.80 -7.53 -0.49
C ASN A 37 8.26 -7.20 -0.85
N TRP A 38 9.23 -7.75 -0.12
CA TRP A 38 10.64 -7.46 -0.34
C TRP A 38 11.17 -8.15 -1.61
N LYS A 39 11.80 -7.36 -2.48
CA LYS A 39 12.33 -7.84 -3.77
C LYS A 39 13.84 -8.16 -3.75
N GLY A 40 14.55 -7.77 -2.69
CA GLY A 40 15.99 -7.96 -2.55
C GLY A 40 16.35 -9.27 -1.82
N THR A 41 17.61 -9.38 -1.40
CA THR A 41 18.05 -10.55 -0.64
C THR A 41 17.58 -10.51 0.81
N ALA A 42 17.49 -11.68 1.44
CA ALA A 42 17.21 -11.81 2.87
C ALA A 42 18.23 -11.05 3.73
N GLN A 43 19.51 -11.13 3.34
CA GLN A 43 20.61 -10.49 4.05
C GLN A 43 20.49 -8.96 4.02
N ASP A 44 20.11 -8.39 2.88
CA ASP A 44 19.92 -6.95 2.75
C ASP A 44 18.73 -6.46 3.58
N PHE A 45 17.64 -7.23 3.62
CA PHE A 45 16.50 -6.93 4.49
C PHE A 45 16.89 -6.91 5.97
N TYR A 46 17.61 -7.95 6.43
CA TYR A 46 18.05 -8.04 7.82
C TYR A 46 19.01 -6.91 8.20
N ARG A 47 19.93 -6.57 7.29
CA ARG A 47 20.85 -5.44 7.44
C ARG A 47 20.10 -4.11 7.50
N GLY A 48 19.13 -3.90 6.60
CA GLY A 48 18.30 -2.70 6.53
C GLY A 48 17.52 -2.45 7.82
N ILE A 49 16.93 -3.49 8.41
CA ILE A 49 16.22 -3.42 9.68
C ILE A 49 17.17 -3.27 10.89
N GLY A 50 18.45 -3.62 10.74
CA GLY A 50 19.41 -3.61 11.85
C GLY A 50 19.19 -4.76 12.83
N SER A 51 18.76 -5.93 12.35
CA SER A 51 18.58 -7.13 13.14
C SER A 51 19.36 -8.31 12.55
N ASN A 52 19.64 -9.32 13.37
CA ASN A 52 20.34 -10.52 12.91
C ASN A 52 19.36 -11.59 12.39
N HIS A 53 19.89 -12.51 11.57
CA HIS A 53 19.13 -13.58 10.92
C HIS A 53 18.29 -14.39 11.92
N LYS A 54 18.87 -14.82 13.04
CA LYS A 54 18.18 -15.66 14.04
C LYS A 54 16.97 -14.95 14.65
N LYS A 55 17.13 -13.68 15.03
CA LYS A 55 16.03 -12.86 15.57
C LYS A 55 14.95 -12.63 14.53
N MET A 56 15.35 -12.31 13.30
CA MET A 56 14.38 -12.04 12.25
C MET A 56 13.58 -13.29 11.86
N ALA A 57 14.23 -14.44 11.74
CA ALA A 57 13.55 -15.71 11.48
C ALA A 57 12.51 -16.02 12.57
N ARG A 58 12.82 -15.77 13.85
CA ARG A 58 11.88 -15.95 14.97
C ARG A 58 10.71 -14.96 14.88
N MET A 59 10.96 -13.69 14.57
CA MET A 59 9.91 -12.68 14.44
C MET A 59 8.98 -12.97 13.25
N ILE A 60 9.53 -13.29 12.08
CA ILE A 60 8.76 -13.69 10.90
C ILE A 60 7.94 -14.97 11.19
N GLY A 61 8.53 -15.95 11.87
CA GLY A 61 7.81 -17.17 12.28
C GLY A 61 6.61 -16.88 13.19
N LYS A 62 6.81 -16.02 14.21
CA LYS A 62 5.71 -15.58 15.10
C LYS A 62 4.65 -14.80 14.32
N ALA A 63 5.05 -13.89 13.44
CA ALA A 63 4.15 -13.10 12.62
C ALA A 63 3.30 -13.98 11.66
N LYS A 64 3.92 -14.98 11.02
CA LYS A 64 3.21 -15.94 10.16
C LYS A 64 2.18 -16.76 10.93
N ARG A 65 2.51 -17.15 12.16
CA ARG A 65 1.55 -17.82 13.04
C ARG A 65 0.38 -16.89 13.37
N LEU A 66 0.68 -15.65 13.76
CA LEU A 66 -0.34 -14.66 14.09
C LEU A 66 -1.28 -14.37 12.90
N LYS A 67 -0.74 -14.23 11.70
CA LYS A 67 -1.53 -14.06 10.45
C LYS A 67 -2.44 -15.27 10.19
N ARG A 68 -1.98 -16.50 10.49
CA ARG A 68 -2.79 -17.73 10.35
C ARG A 68 -3.90 -17.80 11.39
N GLU A 69 -3.66 -17.30 12.59
CA GLU A 69 -4.62 -17.25 13.71
C GLU A 69 -5.66 -16.12 13.54
N GLY A 70 -5.59 -15.35 12.46
CA GLY A 70 -6.53 -14.27 12.17
C GLY A 70 -6.11 -12.90 12.69
N GLY A 71 -4.85 -12.74 13.15
CA GLY A 71 -4.30 -11.45 13.50
C GLY A 71 -4.24 -10.53 12.29
N THR A 72 -4.89 -9.37 12.39
CA THR A 72 -4.90 -8.34 11.35
C THR A 72 -4.16 -7.09 11.81
N ILE A 73 -3.60 -6.35 10.85
CA ILE A 73 -3.11 -4.99 11.13
C ILE A 73 -4.34 -4.10 11.11
N PRO A 74 -4.62 -3.32 12.17
CA PRO A 74 -5.72 -2.36 12.15
C PRO A 74 -5.55 -1.40 10.97
N PHE A 75 -6.63 -1.16 10.24
CA PHE A 75 -6.64 -0.17 9.16
C PHE A 75 -6.50 1.22 9.77
N GLU A 76 -5.46 1.95 9.39
CA GLU A 76 -5.27 3.34 9.75
C GLU A 76 -5.69 4.21 8.56
N GLU A 77 -6.81 4.92 8.70
CA GLU A 77 -7.34 5.78 7.65
C GLU A 77 -6.41 7.00 7.47
N MET A 78 -5.70 7.06 6.35
CA MET A 78 -4.84 8.18 6.02
C MET A 78 -5.66 9.26 5.31
N GLN A 79 -5.93 10.37 6.02
CA GLN A 79 -6.50 11.58 5.44
C GLN A 79 -5.48 12.17 4.45
N ILE A 80 -5.71 11.99 3.14
CA ILE A 80 -4.89 12.62 2.11
C ILE A 80 -5.42 14.04 1.88
N GLU A 81 -4.73 15.04 2.43
CA GLU A 81 -5.02 16.44 2.12
C GLU A 81 -4.81 16.69 0.62
N GLY A 82 -5.87 17.10 -0.08
CA GLY A 82 -5.88 17.34 -1.53
C GLY A 82 -6.75 16.37 -2.34
N LEU A 83 -7.21 15.27 -1.75
CA LEU A 83 -8.31 14.46 -2.30
C LEU A 83 -9.61 14.87 -1.62
N THR A 84 -10.11 16.05 -1.99
CA THR A 84 -11.46 16.48 -1.59
C THR A 84 -12.47 15.43 -2.02
N ASN A 85 -13.08 14.76 -1.04
CA ASN A 85 -14.42 14.17 -1.05
C ASN A 85 -15.08 14.07 -2.44
N THR A 86 -14.82 13.01 -3.19
CA THR A 86 -15.60 12.67 -4.39
C THR A 86 -16.97 12.07 -4.05
N ASN A 87 -17.66 12.59 -3.03
CA ASN A 87 -19.07 12.27 -2.78
C ASN A 87 -20.02 13.24 -3.50
N THR A 88 -19.49 14.26 -4.16
CA THR A 88 -20.21 15.03 -5.17
C THR A 88 -19.40 15.00 -6.45
N PRO A 89 -19.85 14.33 -7.53
CA PRO A 89 -19.22 14.51 -8.82
C PRO A 89 -19.30 16.00 -9.17
N SER A 90 -18.15 16.66 -9.25
CA SER A 90 -18.03 17.97 -9.87
C SER A 90 -18.74 17.93 -11.24
N PRO A 91 -19.54 18.95 -11.62
CA PRO A 91 -20.19 18.97 -12.93
C PRO A 91 -19.11 18.77 -14.00
N ILE A 92 -19.19 17.64 -14.69
CA ILE A 92 -18.21 17.28 -15.71
C ILE A 92 -18.53 18.16 -16.92
N SER A 93 -17.65 19.12 -17.24
CA SER A 93 -17.69 19.82 -18.52
C SER A 93 -17.30 18.81 -19.61
N CYS A 94 -18.30 18.18 -20.22
CA CYS A 94 -18.10 17.43 -21.46
C CYS A 94 -18.07 18.45 -22.59
N ASP A 95 -16.90 18.76 -23.13
CA ASP A 95 -16.74 19.77 -24.18
C ASP A 95 -17.09 19.26 -25.59
N ILE A 96 -17.27 17.94 -25.75
CA ILE A 96 -17.44 17.30 -27.06
C ILE A 96 -18.68 16.40 -27.03
N GLU A 97 -19.69 16.77 -27.82
CA GLU A 97 -20.91 16.01 -28.04
C GLU A 97 -21.04 15.63 -29.52
N VAL A 98 -21.40 14.38 -29.78
CA VAL A 98 -21.73 13.86 -31.11
C VAL A 98 -23.14 13.31 -31.08
N GLN A 99 -23.96 13.69 -32.05
CA GLN A 99 -25.30 13.13 -32.21
C GLN A 99 -25.28 12.03 -33.26
N GLU A 100 -25.73 10.84 -32.88
CA GLU A 100 -25.82 9.69 -33.79
C GLU A 100 -27.10 8.90 -33.53
N GLN A 101 -27.88 8.65 -34.59
CA GLN A 101 -29.13 7.88 -34.53
C GLN A 101 -30.08 8.35 -33.40
N GLY A 102 -30.18 9.66 -33.18
CA GLY A 102 -31.03 10.24 -32.13
C GLY A 102 -30.49 10.10 -30.71
N LYS A 103 -29.27 9.58 -30.53
CA LYS A 103 -28.55 9.52 -29.25
C LYS A 103 -27.45 10.59 -29.22
N ILE A 104 -27.20 11.14 -28.04
CA ILE A 104 -26.08 12.06 -27.80
C ILE A 104 -24.97 11.27 -27.10
N ILE A 105 -23.80 11.23 -27.74
CA ILE A 105 -22.59 10.59 -27.22
C ILE A 105 -21.63 11.69 -26.78
N ARG A 106 -21.13 11.58 -25.55
CA ARG A 106 -20.26 12.59 -24.93
C ARG A 106 -18.86 12.03 -24.75
N PHE A 107 -17.86 12.72 -25.28
CA PHE A 107 -16.46 12.31 -25.20
C PHE A 107 -15.67 13.22 -24.25
N ARG A 108 -14.91 12.59 -23.36
CA ARG A 108 -14.04 13.31 -22.40
C ARG A 108 -12.71 13.76 -22.98
N LYS A 109 -12.27 13.11 -24.06
CA LYS A 109 -10.98 13.34 -24.72
C LYS A 109 -11.19 13.23 -26.22
N VAL A 110 -10.49 14.07 -26.98
CA VAL A 110 -10.49 14.04 -28.45
C VAL A 110 -10.06 12.67 -28.97
N ASP A 111 -9.10 12.03 -28.32
CA ASP A 111 -8.62 10.69 -28.74
C ASP A 111 -9.72 9.63 -28.72
N LEU A 112 -10.60 9.66 -27.71
CA LEU A 112 -11.73 8.72 -27.61
C LEU A 112 -12.76 8.95 -28.72
N LEU A 113 -12.98 10.22 -29.10
CA LEU A 113 -13.79 10.54 -30.27
C LEU A 113 -13.14 10.00 -31.55
N ILE A 114 -11.83 10.21 -31.73
CA ILE A 114 -11.12 9.72 -32.91
C ILE A 114 -11.19 8.19 -33.00
N GLU A 115 -11.00 7.48 -31.90
CA GLU A 115 -11.15 6.02 -31.86
C GLU A 115 -12.56 5.58 -32.21
N TYR A 116 -13.58 6.29 -31.72
CA TYR A 116 -14.97 6.02 -32.05
C TYR A 116 -15.24 6.20 -33.55
N LEU A 117 -14.83 7.33 -34.12
CA LEU A 117 -15.02 7.63 -35.54
C LEU A 117 -14.27 6.64 -36.45
N LYS A 118 -13.07 6.20 -36.06
CA LYS A 118 -12.32 5.17 -36.79
C LYS A 118 -13.02 3.80 -36.80
N LYS A 119 -13.83 3.50 -35.77
CA LYS A 119 -14.60 2.25 -35.70
C LYS A 119 -15.96 2.35 -36.38
N ALA A 120 -16.51 3.55 -36.48
CA ALA A 120 -17.80 3.82 -37.12
C ALA A 120 -17.68 3.99 -38.66
N ALA A 121 -16.48 4.27 -39.17
CA ALA A 121 -16.16 4.35 -40.59
C ALA A 121 -15.91 2.97 -41.23
#